data_AF-A0AAV6CTL5-F1
#
_entry.id   AF-A0AAV6CTL5-F1
#
_cell.length_a   1.000
_cell.length_b   1.000
_cell.length_c   1.000
_cell.angle_alpha   90.00
_cell.angle_beta   90.00
_cell.angle_gamma   90.00
#
_symmetry.space_group_name_H-M   'P 1'
#
loop_
_entity.id
_entity.type
_entity.pdbx_description
1 polymer ?
#
loop_
_entity_poly.entity_id
_entity_poly.type
_entity_poly.pdbx_seq_one_letter_code
_entity_poly.pdbx_strand_id
1 'polypeptide(L)'
;MQLAGGSALGLLDDYPTRSGFVITPVVFWSDHLGPLTPNPSEVARLYRVPFADLERPDLPRLVSIPESDRPVIQLPILGALIHAPTAAVIYQMLEVVARGRSTRVDHFEQPVWAWR
;
A
#
# COMPACT_ATOMS: atom_id res chain seq x y z
N MET A 1 -11.43 -16.85 -14.79
CA MET A 1 -12.55 -16.24 -14.04
C MET A 1 -12.59 -14.77 -14.40
N GLN A 2 -13.72 -14.26 -14.89
CA GLN A 2 -13.87 -12.84 -15.24
C GLN A 2 -14.74 -12.19 -14.17
N LEU A 3 -14.20 -11.17 -13.51
CA LEU A 3 -14.88 -10.42 -12.46
C LEU A 3 -15.44 -9.13 -13.06
N ALA A 4 -16.65 -8.75 -12.64
CA ALA A 4 -17.23 -7.47 -13.04
C ALA A 4 -16.40 -6.31 -12.46
N GLY A 5 -16.29 -5.20 -13.20
CA GLY A 5 -15.64 -4.00 -12.69
C GLY A 5 -16.31 -3.51 -11.41
N GLY A 6 -15.51 -3.13 -10.41
CA GLY A 6 -15.98 -2.73 -9.09
C GLY A 6 -16.26 -3.88 -8.13
N SER A 7 -15.96 -5.13 -8.50
CA SER A 7 -16.11 -6.26 -7.57
C SER A 7 -15.06 -6.17 -6.46
N ALA A 8 -15.48 -6.26 -5.20
CA ALA A 8 -14.55 -6.44 -4.09
C ALA A 8 -13.91 -7.84 -4.19
N LEU A 9 -12.59 -7.89 -4.20
CA LEU A 9 -11.81 -9.13 -4.10
C LEU A 9 -11.74 -9.63 -2.65
N GLY A 10 -11.81 -8.71 -1.69
CA GLY A 10 -11.79 -9.03 -0.27
C GLY A 10 -11.07 -7.98 0.56
N LEU A 11 -10.85 -8.35 1.82
CA LEU A 11 -10.10 -7.57 2.80
C LEU A 11 -8.64 -8.05 2.85
N LEU A 12 -7.73 -7.11 3.08
CA LEU A 12 -6.38 -7.42 3.57
C LEU A 12 -6.37 -7.34 5.10
N ASP A 13 -5.21 -7.62 5.70
CA ASP A 13 -5.10 -7.50 7.16
C ASP A 13 -5.20 -6.04 7.59
N ASP A 14 -5.79 -5.84 8.77
CA ASP A 14 -5.77 -4.55 9.46
C ASP A 14 -4.33 -4.08 9.72
N TYR A 15 -4.09 -2.80 9.47
CA TYR A 15 -2.83 -2.13 9.80
C TYR A 15 -3.05 -1.12 10.94
N PRO A 16 -2.56 -1.39 12.16
CA PRO A 16 -2.64 -0.44 13.26
C PRO A 16 -1.59 0.67 13.10
N THR A 17 -2.01 1.94 13.25
CA THR A 17 -1.12 3.11 13.17
C THR A 17 -0.56 3.50 14.53
N ARG A 18 0.57 4.22 14.54
CA ARG A 18 1.13 4.78 15.79
C ARG A 18 0.27 5.90 16.37
N SER A 19 -0.53 6.56 15.52
CA SER A 19 -1.52 7.57 15.91
C SER A 19 -2.81 7.00 16.54
N GLY A 20 -2.91 5.67 16.71
CA GLY A 20 -4.03 5.03 17.43
C GLY A 20 -5.23 4.67 16.55
N PHE A 21 -5.08 4.66 15.22
CA PHE A 21 -6.12 4.24 14.28
C PHE A 21 -5.85 2.82 13.77
N VAL A 22 -6.89 2.21 13.21
CA VAL A 22 -6.79 0.95 12.45
C VAL A 22 -7.25 1.21 11.03
N ILE A 23 -6.45 0.78 10.06
CA ILE A 23 -6.78 0.85 8.64
C ILE A 23 -7.12 -0.55 8.17
N THR A 24 -8.36 -0.75 7.70
CA THR A 24 -8.82 -2.00 7.08
C THR A 24 -8.79 -1.86 5.55
N PRO A 25 -7.84 -2.49 4.84
CA PRO A 25 -7.71 -2.31 3.41
C PRO A 25 -8.69 -3.21 2.64
N VAL A 26 -9.37 -2.64 1.64
CA VAL A 26 -10.28 -3.37 0.75
C VAL A 26 -9.73 -3.34 -0.67
N VAL A 27 -9.63 -4.52 -1.31
CA VAL A 27 -9.15 -4.63 -2.69
C VAL A 27 -10.33 -4.77 -3.64
N PHE A 28 -10.33 -3.99 -4.70
CA PHE A 28 -11.34 -4.03 -5.77
C PHE A 28 -10.70 -4.45 -7.10
N TRP A 29 -11.44 -5.20 -7.88
CA TRP A 29 -11.10 -5.52 -9.27
C TRP A 29 -11.79 -4.56 -10.24
N SER A 30 -11.07 -4.17 -11.28
CA SER A 30 -11.63 -3.42 -12.40
C SER A 30 -10.90 -3.83 -13.67
N ASP A 31 -11.66 -4.17 -14.70
CA ASP A 31 -11.17 -4.37 -16.07
C ASP A 31 -10.83 -3.03 -16.74
N HIS A 32 -11.52 -1.95 -16.35
CA HIS A 32 -11.24 -0.59 -16.79
C HIS A 32 -11.72 0.46 -15.78
N LEU A 33 -10.81 1.35 -15.37
CA LEU A 33 -11.10 2.40 -14.37
C LEU A 33 -11.76 3.67 -14.92
N GLY A 34 -12.02 3.77 -16.24
CA GLY A 34 -12.60 4.98 -16.84
C GLY A 34 -11.62 6.17 -16.84
N PRO A 35 -12.02 7.35 -17.34
CA PRO A 35 -11.33 8.60 -17.02
C PRO A 35 -11.53 8.92 -15.54
N LEU A 36 -10.45 9.32 -14.84
CA LEU A 36 -10.49 9.68 -13.42
C LEU A 36 -10.36 11.20 -13.29
N THR A 37 -11.31 11.83 -12.59
CA THR A 37 -11.32 13.27 -12.34
C THR A 37 -11.09 13.52 -10.85
N PRO A 38 -9.92 14.06 -10.45
CA PRO A 38 -9.64 14.33 -9.04
C PRO A 38 -10.50 15.49 -8.53
N ASN A 39 -10.96 15.40 -7.28
CA ASN A 39 -11.53 16.57 -6.59
C ASN A 39 -10.40 17.54 -6.21
N PRO A 40 -10.34 18.76 -6.78
CA PRO A 40 -9.22 19.67 -6.55
C PRO A 40 -9.13 20.21 -5.11
N SER A 41 -10.20 20.11 -4.31
CA SER A 41 -10.16 20.56 -2.91
C SER A 41 -9.36 19.63 -1.99
N GLU A 42 -9.09 18.40 -2.44
CA GLU A 42 -8.54 17.33 -1.59
C GLU A 42 -7.42 16.55 -2.29
N VAL A 43 -7.57 16.29 -3.59
CA VAL A 43 -6.65 15.47 -4.37
C VAL A 43 -5.82 16.34 -5.31
N ALA A 44 -4.58 16.61 -4.90
CA ALA A 44 -3.67 17.41 -5.72
C ALA A 44 -3.26 16.71 -7.02
N ARG A 45 -3.05 15.39 -6.99
CA ARG A 45 -2.59 14.58 -8.13
C ARG A 45 -3.12 13.16 -8.05
N LEU A 46 -3.38 12.56 -9.21
CA LEU A 46 -3.79 11.17 -9.36
C LEU A 46 -2.77 10.43 -10.22
N TYR A 47 -2.42 9.22 -9.80
CA TYR A 47 -1.45 8.38 -10.50
C TYR A 47 -2.01 6.99 -10.75
N ARG A 48 -1.61 6.40 -11.88
CA ARG A 48 -1.75 4.96 -12.15
C ARG A 48 -0.37 4.35 -12.11
N VAL A 49 -0.15 3.41 -11.20
CA VAL A 49 1.14 2.73 -11.05
C VAL A 49 1.03 1.37 -11.73
N PRO A 50 1.81 1.09 -12.78
CA PRO A 50 1.88 -0.23 -13.38
C PRO A 50 2.40 -1.27 -12.38
N PHE A 51 1.92 -2.52 -12.47
CA PHE A 51 2.47 -3.62 -11.65
C PHE A 51 3.99 -3.78 -11.83
N ALA A 52 4.51 -3.57 -13.04
CA ALA A 52 5.94 -3.65 -13.31
C ALA A 52 6.79 -2.69 -12.45
N ASP A 53 6.25 -1.52 -12.09
CA ASP A 53 6.94 -0.56 -11.21
C ASP A 53 6.93 -1.03 -9.75
N LEU A 54 5.93 -1.84 -9.37
CA LEU A 54 5.73 -2.39 -8.03
C LEU A 54 6.43 -3.74 -7.82
N GLU A 55 6.80 -4.44 -8.89
CA GLU A 55 7.42 -5.77 -8.85
C GLU A 55 8.94 -5.74 -9.03
N ARG A 56 9.53 -4.55 -8.99
CA ARG A 56 10.98 -4.40 -9.07
C ARG A 56 11.68 -5.16 -7.91
N PRO A 57 12.86 -5.76 -8.18
CA PRO A 57 13.56 -6.59 -7.20
C PRO A 57 14.09 -5.80 -5.99
N ASP A 58 14.21 -4.49 -6.09
CA ASP A 58 14.66 -3.61 -5.00
C ASP A 58 13.51 -3.13 -4.08
N LEU A 59 12.29 -3.68 -4.27
CA LEU A 59 11.10 -3.37 -3.48
C LEU A 59 10.64 -4.58 -2.62
N PRO A 60 10.14 -4.34 -1.40
CA PRO A 60 10.18 -3.07 -0.66
C PRO A 60 11.57 -2.80 -0.09
N ARG A 61 11.85 -1.52 0.23
CA ARG A 61 13.00 -1.15 1.04
C ARG A 61 12.61 -1.21 2.52
N LEU A 62 13.42 -1.91 3.31
CA LEU A 62 13.28 -1.99 4.76
C LEU A 62 14.44 -1.26 5.43
N VAL A 63 14.12 -0.34 6.35
CA VAL A 63 15.11 0.51 7.01
C VAL A 63 14.93 0.41 8.52
N SER A 64 16.01 0.11 9.24
CA SER A 64 16.04 0.15 10.70
C SER A 64 16.14 1.59 11.20
N ILE A 65 15.48 1.87 12.33
CA ILE A 65 15.54 3.15 13.02
C ILE A 65 15.82 2.93 14.51
N PRO A 66 16.43 3.90 15.23
CA PRO A 66 16.68 3.76 16.67
C PRO A 66 15.42 3.67 17.54
N GLU A 67 14.29 4.22 17.08
CA GLU A 67 13.07 4.35 17.88
C GLU A 67 12.19 3.09 17.89
N SER A 68 12.50 2.09 17.07
CA SER A 68 11.70 0.87 16.95
C SER A 68 12.53 -0.31 16.44
N ASP A 69 12.34 -1.48 17.04
CA ASP A 69 12.90 -2.74 16.55
C ASP A 69 12.20 -3.23 15.26
N ARG A 70 11.06 -2.61 14.91
CA ARG A 70 10.32 -2.91 13.69
C ARG A 70 10.93 -2.14 12.51
N PRO A 71 11.19 -2.79 11.36
CA PRO A 71 11.74 -2.10 10.21
C PRO A 71 10.71 -1.17 9.57
N VAL A 72 11.11 0.05 9.23
CA VAL A 72 10.31 0.99 8.45
C VAL A 72 10.25 0.50 7.00
N ILE A 73 9.04 0.28 6.49
CA ILE A 73 8.80 -0.13 5.10
C ILE A 73 8.66 1.09 4.18
N GLN A 74 9.30 1.02 3.02
CA GLN A 74 9.29 2.05 1.99
C GLN A 74 9.12 1.47 0.59
N LEU A 75 8.33 2.13 -0.26
CA LEU A 75 8.23 1.87 -1.69
C LEU A 75 8.73 3.10 -2.47
N PRO A 76 9.97 3.09 -3.00
CA PRO A 76 10.44 4.10 -3.95
C PRO A 76 9.73 3.98 -5.31
N ILE A 77 8.57 4.63 -5.44
CA ILE A 77 7.74 4.65 -6.65
C ILE A 77 7.32 6.08 -6.97
N LEU A 78 7.01 6.36 -8.25
CA LEU A 78 6.59 7.70 -8.70
C LEU A 78 7.59 8.82 -8.35
N GLY A 79 8.88 8.50 -8.26
CA GLY A 79 9.91 9.46 -7.87
C GLY A 79 9.85 9.90 -6.39
N ALA A 80 9.09 9.19 -5.55
CA ALA A 80 8.94 9.49 -4.12
C ALA A 80 9.14 8.23 -3.27
N LEU A 81 9.34 8.41 -1.96
CA LEU A 81 9.28 7.32 -0.99
C LEU A 81 7.88 7.26 -0.38
N ILE A 82 7.12 6.23 -0.74
CA ILE A 82 5.86 5.94 -0.08
C ILE A 82 6.15 5.14 1.18
N HIS A 83 5.59 5.54 2.31
CA HIS A 83 5.79 4.92 3.63
C HIS A 83 4.54 4.20 4.11
N ALA A 84 4.67 3.39 5.17
CA ALA A 84 3.52 2.89 5.90
C ALA A 84 2.64 4.07 6.40
N PRO A 85 1.30 3.89 6.46
CA PRO A 85 0.56 2.64 6.22
C PRO A 85 0.44 2.23 4.74
N THR A 86 0.48 3.18 3.82
CA THR A 86 0.25 2.94 2.38
C THR A 86 1.21 1.91 1.79
N ALA A 87 2.52 2.01 2.09
CA ALA A 87 3.50 1.06 1.60
C ALA A 87 3.27 -0.37 2.08
N ALA A 88 2.86 -0.54 3.34
CA ALA A 88 2.54 -1.85 3.92
C ALA A 88 1.33 -2.48 3.21
N VAL A 89 0.27 -1.70 2.97
CA VAL A 89 -0.93 -2.15 2.26
C VAL A 89 -0.64 -2.54 0.81
N ILE A 90 0.10 -1.71 0.07
CA ILE A 90 0.48 -2.03 -1.33
C ILE A 90 1.34 -3.30 -1.35
N TYR A 91 2.31 -3.42 -0.45
CA TYR A 91 3.14 -4.61 -0.38
C TYR A 91 2.33 -5.88 -0.09
N GLN A 92 1.43 -5.84 0.90
CA GLN A 92 0.56 -6.98 1.20
C GLN A 92 -0.35 -7.36 0.02
N MET A 93 -0.91 -6.35 -0.67
CA MET A 93 -1.73 -6.56 -1.85
C MET A 93 -0.96 -7.32 -2.93
N LEU A 94 0.29 -6.94 -3.22
CA LEU A 94 1.13 -7.62 -4.21
C LEU A 94 1.44 -9.06 -3.78
N GLU A 95 1.83 -9.27 -2.52
CA GLU A 95 2.13 -10.60 -1.99
C GLU A 95 0.93 -11.54 -2.10
N VAL A 96 -0.24 -11.10 -1.65
CA VAL A 96 -1.44 -11.94 -1.58
C VAL A 96 -2.09 -12.07 -2.95
N VAL A 97 -2.36 -10.96 -3.63
CA VAL A 97 -3.20 -10.94 -4.85
C VAL A 97 -2.39 -11.30 -6.09
N ALA A 98 -1.18 -10.74 -6.25
CA ALA A 98 -0.37 -10.98 -7.45
C ALA A 98 0.48 -12.25 -7.32
N ARG A 99 1.01 -12.55 -6.13
CA ARG A 99 2.00 -13.61 -5.92
C ARG A 99 1.46 -14.84 -5.19
N GLY A 100 0.23 -14.79 -4.66
CA GLY A 100 -0.39 -15.91 -3.93
C GLY A 100 0.30 -16.28 -2.62
N ARG A 101 1.04 -15.33 -2.01
CA ARG A 101 1.76 -15.52 -0.75
C ARG A 101 1.01 -14.87 0.41
N SER A 102 0.73 -15.67 1.44
CA SER A 102 0.18 -15.15 2.70
C SER A 102 1.26 -14.37 3.44
N THR A 103 1.13 -13.04 3.46
CA THR A 103 2.12 -12.14 4.06
C THR A 103 1.45 -11.17 5.02
N ARG A 104 1.87 -11.17 6.28
CA ARG A 104 1.45 -10.21 7.32
C ARG A 104 2.27 -8.93 7.22
N VAL A 105 1.70 -7.78 7.56
CA VAL A 105 2.40 -6.47 7.46
C VAL A 105 2.29 -5.58 8.69
N ASP A 106 1.58 -6.02 9.73
CA ASP A 106 1.40 -5.34 11.03
C ASP A 106 2.71 -5.16 11.83
N HIS A 107 3.76 -5.89 11.46
CA HIS A 107 5.09 -5.79 12.04
C HIS A 107 5.97 -4.71 11.39
N PHE A 108 5.58 -4.11 10.26
CA PHE A 108 6.33 -3.01 9.65
C PHE A 108 6.03 -1.67 10.33
N GLU A 109 7.05 -0.83 10.45
CA GLU A 109 6.96 0.45 11.16
C GLU A 109 6.66 1.64 10.22
N GLN A 110 6.04 2.67 10.80
CA GLN A 110 5.87 3.98 10.19
C GLN A 110 7.09 4.88 10.46
N PRO A 111 7.45 5.80 9.55
CA PRO A 111 8.47 6.79 9.87
C PRO A 111 8.04 7.65 11.07
N VAL A 112 9.01 8.09 11.87
CA VAL A 112 8.76 8.80 13.15
C VAL A 112 7.84 10.02 13.00
N TRP A 113 7.91 10.72 11.86
CA TRP A 113 7.07 11.88 11.59
C TRP A 113 5.58 11.55 11.42
N ALA A 114 5.21 10.29 11.19
CA ALA A 114 3.83 9.85 11.04
C ALA A 114 3.20 9.34 12.35
N TRP A 115 3.89 9.45 13.48
CA TRP A 115 3.42 8.91 14.76
C TRP A 115 2.45 9.83 15.51
N ARG A 116 2.13 10.99 14.94
CA ARG A 116 1.30 12.04 15.56
C ARG A 116 0.12 12.38 14.66
#